data_AF-A0AAY5F5W5-F1
#
_entry.id   AF-A0AAY5F5W5-F1
#
_cell.length_a   1.000
_cell.length_b   1.000
_cell.length_c   1.000
_cell.angle_alpha   90.00
_cell.angle_beta   90.00
_cell.angle_gamma   90.00
#
_symmetry.space_group_name_H-M   'P 1'
#
loop_
_entity.id
_entity.type
_entity.pdbx_description
1 polymer ?
#
loop_
_entity_poly.entity_id
_entity_poly.type
_entity_poly.pdbx_seq_one_letter_code
_entity_poly.pdbx_strand_id
1 'polypeptide(L)' 'FKISLQNVWCKYGQDYHSVHTVLTVNHRAGSVMTLGCTSAIGVGEMTFIDGTMNTCGYTKILADKMTPGLQLLGRLGIF' A
#
# COMPACT_ATOMS: atom_id res chain seq x y z
N PHE A 1 -6.27 -3.13 -18.22
CA PHE A 1 -5.88 -1.97 -17.39
C PHE A 1 -7.12 -1.09 -17.18
N LYS A 2 -7.63 -0.99 -15.95
CA LYS A 2 -8.86 -0.24 -15.64
C LYS A 2 -8.48 1.17 -15.21
N ILE A 3 -8.94 2.18 -15.94
CA ILE A 3 -8.76 3.60 -15.58
C ILE A 3 -9.71 3.90 -14.42
N SER A 4 -9.17 4.39 -13.31
CA SER A 4 -9.96 4.89 -12.18
C SER A 4 -10.36 6.34 -12.50
N LEU A 5 -11.65 6.56 -12.75
CA LEU A 5 -12.21 7.91 -12.89
C LEU A 5 -12.46 8.47 -11.49
N GLN A 6 -11.50 9.24 -10.96
CA GLN A 6 -11.74 10.06 -9.78
C GLN A 6 -12.38 11.39 -10.19
N ASN A 7 -13.25 11.93 -9.33
CA ASN A 7 -13.85 13.25 -9.53
C ASN A 7 -12.77 14.33 -9.34
N VAL A 8 -12.12 14.71 -10.43
CA VAL A 8 -11.28 15.91 -10.54
C VAL A 8 -12.19 17.13 -10.72
N TRP A 9 -11.75 18.29 -10.25
CA TRP A 9 -12.49 19.54 -10.43
C TRP A 9 -12.76 19.80 -11.92
N CYS A 10 -14.04 19.87 -12.29
CA CYS A 10 -14.51 20.20 -13.63
C CYS A 10 -15.52 21.36 -13.55
N LYS A 11 -15.54 22.24 -14.55
CA LYS A 11 -16.52 23.34 -14.61
C LYS A 11 -17.91 22.76 -14.86
N TYR A 12 -18.93 23.36 -14.23
CA TYR A 12 -20.32 22.96 -14.40
C TYR A 12 -20.72 23.00 -15.88
N GLY A 13 -21.23 21.88 -16.42
CA GLY A 13 -21.66 21.75 -17.82
C GLY A 13 -20.60 21.22 -18.80
N GLN A 14 -19.41 20.84 -18.34
CA GLN A 14 -18.45 20.07 -19.16
C GLN A 14 -18.49 18.58 -18.79
N ASP A 15 -18.82 17.73 -19.76
CA ASP A 15 -18.69 16.28 -19.62
C ASP A 15 -17.22 15.85 -19.62
N TYR A 16 -16.93 14.78 -18.86
CA TYR A 16 -15.63 14.12 -18.84
C TYR A 16 -15.35 13.44 -20.18
N HIS A 17 -14.80 14.20 -21.13
CA HIS A 17 -14.32 13.63 -22.39
C HIS A 17 -12.99 12.89 -22.17
N SER A 18 -13.00 11.57 -22.39
CA SER A 18 -11.81 10.72 -22.34
C SER A 18 -10.68 11.19 -23.27
N VAL A 19 -11.02 11.95 -24.32
CA VAL A 19 -10.07 12.58 -25.27
C VAL A 19 -9.17 13.64 -24.60
N HIS A 20 -9.61 14.25 -23.49
CA HIS A 20 -8.85 15.27 -22.77
C HIS A 20 -8.06 14.72 -21.58
N THR A 21 -8.04 13.39 -21.39
CA THR A 21 -7.30 12.74 -20.30
C THR A 21 -6.12 11.98 -20.87
N VAL A 22 -4.90 12.45 -20.59
CA VAL A 22 -3.68 11.69 -20.91
C VAL A 22 -3.54 10.56 -19.90
N LEU A 23 -3.36 9.33 -20.39
CA LEU A 23 -3.11 8.18 -19.54
C LEU A 23 -1.80 8.39 -18.79
N THR A 24 -1.89 8.48 -17.47
CA THR A 24 -0.73 8.51 -16.59
C THR A 24 -0.67 7.20 -15.81
N VAL A 25 0.53 6.60 -15.76
CA VAL A 25 0.74 5.35 -15.02
C VAL A 25 0.60 5.58 -13.51
N ASN A 26 1.03 6.75 -13.02
CA ASN A 26 0.94 7.13 -11.61
C ASN A 26 0.28 8.51 -11.51
N HIS A 27 -0.83 8.58 -10.77
CA HIS A 27 -1.47 9.85 -10.45
C HIS A 27 -0.71 10.55 -9.32
N ARG A 28 -0.57 11.88 -9.38
CA ARG A 28 0.15 12.68 -8.37
C ARG A 28 -0.57 12.81 -7.02
N ALA A 29 -1.62 12.05 -6.76
CA ALA A 29 -2.36 12.05 -5.48
C ALA A 29 -1.56 11.45 -4.30
N GLY A 30 -0.28 11.15 -4.50
CA GLY A 30 0.56 10.48 -3.51
C GLY A 30 0.30 8.98 -3.46
N SER A 31 1.19 8.29 -2.78
CA SER A 31 1.10 6.85 -2.53
C SER A 31 1.60 6.56 -1.12
N VAL A 32 1.01 5.56 -0.48
CA VAL A 32 1.44 5.07 0.83
C VAL A 32 2.11 3.72 0.64
N MET A 33 3.21 3.50 1.35
CA MET A 33 3.89 2.21 1.40
C MET A 33 3.49 1.50 2.70
N THR A 34 3.05 0.25 2.58
CA THR A 34 2.71 -0.60 3.72
C THR A 34 3.43 -1.93 3.62
N LEU A 35 3.89 -2.44 4.75
CA LEU A 35 4.47 -3.76 4.87
C LEU A 35 3.66 -4.55 5.89
N GLY A 36 3.19 -5.75 5.53
CA GLY A 36 2.45 -6.60 6.45
C GLY A 36 2.71 -8.07 6.22
N CYS A 37 2.29 -8.90 7.18
CA CYS A 37 2.40 -10.36 7.08
C CYS A 37 1.02 -11.01 6.99
N THR A 38 0.92 -12.10 6.22
CA THR A 38 -0.31 -12.90 6.12
C THR A 38 0.03 -14.37 6.25
N SER A 39 -0.91 -15.16 6.79
CA SER A 39 -0.79 -16.60 6.95
C SER A 39 -2.11 -17.27 6.57
N ALA A 40 -2.10 -18.59 6.43
CA ALA A 40 -3.32 -19.37 6.23
C ALA A 40 -4.35 -19.21 7.37
N ILE A 41 -3.91 -18.80 8.56
CA ILE A 41 -4.76 -18.58 9.74
C ILE A 41 -5.36 -17.17 9.74
N GLY A 42 -4.73 -16.21 9.05
CA GLY A 42 -5.22 -14.84 8.99
C GLY A 42 -4.13 -13.82 8.67
N VAL A 43 -4.53 -12.54 8.69
CA VAL A 43 -3.67 -11.38 8.47
C VAL A 43 -2.98 -11.02 9.78
N GLY A 44 -1.66 -10.84 9.73
CA GLY A 44 -0.85 -10.37 10.85
C GLY A 44 -0.69 -8.86 10.85
N GLU A 45 0.34 -8.36 11.53
CA GLU A 45 0.55 -6.92 11.66
C GLU A 45 0.83 -6.26 10.31
N MET A 46 0.23 -5.08 10.07
CA MET A 46 0.47 -4.23 8.92
C MET A 46 1.02 -2.88 9.39
N THR A 47 2.19 -2.51 8.88
CA THR A 47 2.93 -1.31 9.23
C THR A 47 2.95 -0.34 8.06
N PHE A 48 2.62 0.92 8.35
CA PHE A 48 2.80 2.03 7.42
C PHE A 48 4.25 2.51 7.45
N ILE A 49 4.86 2.63 6.27
CA ILE A 49 6.24 3.06 6.13
C ILE A 49 6.21 4.53 5.71
N ASP A 50 6.86 5.37 6.51
CA ASP A 50 7.13 6.76 6.16
C ASP A 50 8.41 6.85 5.32
N GLY A 51 8.30 7.50 4.16
CA GLY A 51 9.39 7.63 3.20
C GLY A 51 9.88 6.30 2.60
N THR A 52 11.18 6.26 2.28
CA THR A 52 11.81 5.08 1.66
C THR A 52 12.30 4.13 2.74
N MET A 53 11.83 2.88 2.68
CA MET A 53 12.33 1.82 3.55
C MET A 53 13.83 1.57 3.31
N ASN A 54 14.61 1.65 4.38
CA ASN A 54 16.03 1.26 4.37
C ASN A 54 16.21 -0.07 5.11
N THR A 55 17.40 -0.67 5.00
CA THR A 55 17.69 -1.97 5.61
C THR A 55 17.49 -1.97 7.13
N CYS A 56 17.86 -0.88 7.82
CA CYS A 56 17.69 -0.75 9.27
C CYS A 56 16.21 -0.68 9.68
N GLY A 57 15.40 0.08 8.93
CA GLY A 57 13.96 0.16 9.13
C GLY A 57 13.28 -1.17 8.87
N TYR A 58 13.70 -1.88 7.81
CA TYR A 58 13.19 -3.21 7.50
C TYR A 58 13.50 -4.22 8.60
N THR A 59 14.76 -4.31 9.05
CA THR A 59 15.14 -5.24 10.13
C THR A 59 14.44 -4.91 11.44
N LYS A 60 14.26 -3.62 11.74
CA LYS A 60 13.48 -3.17 12.89
C LYS A 60 12.02 -3.61 12.82
N ILE A 61 11.34 -3.39 11.69
CA ILE A 61 9.94 -3.82 11.52
C ILE A 61 9.81 -5.34 11.59
N LEU A 62 10.79 -6.09 11.06
CA LEU A 62 10.80 -7.55 11.19
C LEU A 62 10.86 -8.01 12.64
N ALA A 63 11.77 -7.44 13.44
CA ALA A 63 11.97 -7.80 14.84
C ALA A 63 10.79 -7.34 15.71
N ASP A 64 10.38 -6.08 15.55
CA ASP A 64 9.42 -5.45 16.45
C ASP A 64 7.96 -5.83 16.13
N LYS A 65 7.64 -6.09 14.85
CA LYS A 65 6.26 -6.20 14.36
C LYS A 65 5.94 -7.54 13.72
N MET A 66 6.71 -7.95 12.71
CA MET A 66 6.38 -9.19 11.98
C MET A 66 6.57 -10.44 12.82
N THR A 67 7.70 -10.55 13.54
CA THR A 67 8.02 -11.78 14.29
C THR A 67 6.99 -12.04 15.39
N PRO A 68 6.60 -11.05 16.22
CA PRO A 68 5.51 -11.23 17.19
C PRO A 68 4.15 -11.52 16.51
N GLY A 69 3.85 -10.86 15.39
CA GLY A 69 2.61 -11.09 14.64
C GLY A 69 2.49 -12.52 14.11
N LEU A 70 3.60 -13.11 13.64
CA LEU A 70 3.63 -14.51 13.19
C LEU A 70 3.53 -15.51 14.35
N GLN A 71 4.14 -15.20 15.50
CA GLN A 71 3.99 -16.00 16.71
C GLN A 71 2.54 -16.03 17.19
N LEU A 72 1.84 -14.88 17.16
CA LEU A 72 0.42 -14.80 17.48
C LEU A 72 -0.44 -15.66 16.53
N LEU A 73 -0.04 -15.74 15.27
CA LEU A 73 -0.68 -16.59 14.26
C LEU A 73 -0.23 -18.06 14.31
N GLY A 74 0.48 -18.47 15.37
CA GLY A 74 0.86 -19.86 15.60
C GLY A 74 2.01 -20.37 14.71
N ARG A 75 2.76 -19.47 14.04
CA ARG A 75 3.95 -19.83 13.27
C ARG A 75 5.21 -19.49 14.05
N LEU A 76 5.94 -20.51 14.50
CA LEU A 76 7.19 -20.40 15.27
C LEU A 76 8.46 -20.31 14.42
N GLY A 77 8.36 -19.75 13.20
CA GLY A 77 9.52 -19.44 12.39
C GLY A 77 9.64 -20.34 11.17
N ILE A 78 9.43 -19.74 10.01
CA ILE A 78 10.22 -19.95 8.80
C ILE A 78 10.24 -18.58 8.12
N PHE A 79 11.40 -17.92 8.10
CA PHE A 79 11.73 -16.82 7.20
C PHE A 79 12.72 -17.35 6.18
#